data_AF-A0A817MSJ6-F1
#
_entry.id   AF-A0A817MSJ6-F1
#
_cell.length_a   1.000
_cell.length_b   1.000
_cell.length_c   1.000
_cell.angle_alpha   90.00
_cell.angle_beta   90.00
_cell.angle_gamma   90.00
#
_symmetry.space_group_name_H-M   'P 1'
#
loop_
_entity.id
_entity.type
_entity.pdbx_description
1 polymer ?
#
loop_
_entity_poly.entity_id
_entity_poly.type
_entity_poly.pdbx_seq_one_letter_code
_entity_poly.pdbx_strand_id
1 'polypeptide(L)'
;MEKTTESNVKKLEKRLMRRLSASSLGHSTGFDYKHYTKHLWKILKKSVKTHELDLNFILCFMSLYNCAQRVILFHNLEFEYDYKLIDIVLEQPESPIRSCTLAMLIEPIELYVRDFHDLLILKSNDKSNFDISRKLVQILLALDNDDTHKFKATYEILYENSIETDVEVVQGKQTIMSKLLIELLEGQRNEELTHSISSAKWIAKNLSAANEKDTPSIDYDTFIKIFTHDAFSQLSAIFDTYEDEYRSSIEVAIKHQCQGNIEAECFQDIVEYTRSPSGYHAKILQQALDKKPIDYITLIRIIIGHEVKDLREIKLEYSKMYDETLYQAIEDRMDIAERKNLLAMIVVIGKHLTSNDSEEVCSDDRDNSSSTRTALRSITSRVAEIKANCSLHAFEKFIQILKIRHSH
;
A
#
# COMPACT_ATOMS: atom_id res chain seq x y z
N MET A 1 27.76 8.55 -21.35
CA MET A 1 26.77 7.92 -20.43
C MET A 1 25.54 8.80 -20.22
N GLU A 2 25.64 10.14 -20.22
CA GLU A 2 24.46 11.04 -20.08
C GLU A 2 23.48 11.06 -21.27
N LYS A 3 23.90 10.70 -22.49
CA LYS A 3 23.00 10.66 -23.66
C LYS A 3 22.09 9.44 -23.69
N THR A 4 22.39 8.40 -22.91
CA THR A 4 21.61 7.15 -22.90
C THR A 4 20.44 7.24 -21.92
N THR A 5 20.61 7.94 -20.79
CA THR A 5 19.57 8.25 -19.80
C THR A 5 18.53 9.22 -20.35
N GLU A 6 18.94 10.28 -21.05
CA GLU A 6 18.02 11.24 -21.68
C GLU A 6 17.15 10.61 -22.79
N SER A 7 17.69 9.60 -23.48
CA SER A 7 16.99 8.83 -24.53
C SER A 7 15.94 7.87 -23.95
N ASN A 8 16.21 7.31 -22.77
CA ASN A 8 15.28 6.43 -22.06
C ASN A 8 14.12 7.21 -21.43
N VAL A 9 14.39 8.40 -20.89
CA VAL A 9 13.39 9.33 -20.35
C VAL A 9 12.43 9.81 -21.46
N LYS A 10 12.96 10.23 -22.62
CA LYS A 10 12.13 10.62 -23.79
C LYS A 10 11.29 9.48 -24.36
N LYS A 11 11.75 8.22 -24.25
CA LYS A 11 10.97 7.03 -24.64
C LYS A 11 9.84 6.73 -23.66
N LEU A 12 10.05 6.98 -22.36
CA LEU A 12 9.06 6.81 -21.31
C LEU A 12 7.94 7.88 -21.42
N GLU A 13 8.32 9.13 -21.63
CA GLU A 13 7.40 10.25 -21.90
C GLU A 13 6.49 9.98 -23.10
N LYS A 14 7.05 9.47 -24.20
CA LYS A 14 6.29 9.16 -25.43
C LYS A 14 5.34 7.97 -25.27
N ARG A 15 5.61 7.05 -24.34
CA ARG A 15 4.73 5.91 -23.98
C ARG A 15 3.58 6.36 -23.09
N LEU A 16 3.87 7.22 -22.10
CA LEU A 16 2.87 7.82 -21.21
C LEU A 16 1.89 8.69 -22.01
N MET A 17 2.39 9.55 -22.91
CA MET A 17 1.54 10.45 -23.71
C MET A 17 0.60 9.72 -24.69
N ARG A 18 0.91 8.48 -25.12
CA ARG A 18 0.02 7.65 -25.95
C ARG A 18 -1.12 7.01 -25.17
N ARG A 19 -0.91 6.69 -23.89
CA ARG A 19 -1.95 6.14 -23.00
C ARG A 19 -2.96 7.21 -22.60
N LEU A 20 -2.50 8.46 -22.49
CA LEU A 20 -3.28 9.63 -22.08
C LEU A 20 -4.16 10.25 -23.19
N SER A 21 -3.99 9.83 -24.45
CA SER A 21 -4.82 10.30 -25.58
C SER A 21 -6.02 9.40 -25.90
N ALA A 22 -6.15 8.25 -25.24
CA ALA A 22 -7.18 7.25 -25.54
C ALA A 22 -8.48 7.39 -24.71
N SER A 23 -8.49 8.22 -23.67
CA SER A 23 -9.68 8.49 -22.85
C SER A 23 -9.91 9.99 -22.77
N SER A 24 -11.08 10.46 -23.23
CA SER A 24 -11.38 11.88 -23.35
C SER A 24 -12.80 12.20 -22.88
N LEU A 25 -12.93 13.38 -22.28
CA LEU A 25 -14.09 14.27 -22.08
C LEU A 25 -14.79 14.28 -20.70
N GLY A 26 -14.55 15.33 -19.91
CA GLY A 26 -15.51 15.88 -18.93
C GLY A 26 -15.06 17.12 -18.13
N HIS A 27 -15.64 18.28 -18.41
CA HIS A 27 -15.41 19.59 -17.74
C HIS A 27 -15.68 19.64 -16.21
N SER A 28 -14.85 20.34 -15.40
CA SER A 28 -15.20 21.20 -14.23
C SER A 28 -14.02 21.77 -13.40
N THR A 29 -13.85 23.10 -13.46
CA THR A 29 -13.28 24.09 -12.49
C THR A 29 -12.95 23.67 -11.03
N GLY A 30 -11.85 24.20 -10.42
CA GLY A 30 -11.77 24.28 -8.94
C GLY A 30 -10.44 24.57 -8.20
N PHE A 31 -9.35 23.82 -8.42
CA PHE A 31 -8.20 23.81 -7.48
C PHE A 31 -7.01 24.67 -7.95
N ASP A 32 -6.65 25.71 -7.19
CA ASP A 32 -5.51 26.59 -7.50
C ASP A 32 -4.20 26.03 -6.91
N TYR A 33 -3.64 25.04 -7.60
CA TYR A 33 -2.37 24.41 -7.22
C TYR A 33 -1.25 25.44 -7.03
N LYS A 34 -1.21 26.50 -7.84
CA LYS A 34 -0.17 27.53 -7.78
C LYS A 34 -0.26 28.33 -6.49
N HIS A 35 -1.48 28.68 -6.06
CA HIS A 35 -1.71 29.35 -4.79
C HIS A 35 -1.26 28.47 -3.62
N TYR A 36 -1.67 27.19 -3.60
CA TYR A 36 -1.35 26.29 -2.50
C TYR A 36 0.14 25.91 -2.45
N THR A 37 0.80 25.68 -3.59
CA THR A 37 2.26 25.48 -3.66
C THR A 37 2.98 26.72 -3.15
N LYS A 38 2.58 27.93 -3.58
CA LYS A 38 3.18 29.19 -3.09
C LYS A 38 2.98 29.38 -1.59
N HIS A 39 1.82 29.02 -1.06
CA HIS A 39 1.53 29.07 0.37
C HIS A 39 2.40 28.09 1.15
N LEU A 40 2.49 26.84 0.70
CA LEU A 40 3.36 25.82 1.27
C LEU A 40 4.83 26.27 1.24
N TRP A 41 5.31 26.76 0.09
CA TRP A 41 6.66 27.29 -0.05
C TRP A 41 6.94 28.47 0.90
N LYS A 42 6.00 29.41 1.06
CA LYS A 42 6.18 30.54 1.98
C LYS A 42 6.45 30.07 3.41
N ILE A 43 5.83 28.97 3.81
CA ILE A 43 5.99 28.38 5.14
C ILE A 43 7.31 27.58 5.21
N LEU A 44 7.57 26.71 4.23
CA LEU A 44 8.81 25.92 4.16
C LEU A 44 10.06 26.79 4.03
N LYS A 45 9.98 27.95 3.37
CA LYS A 45 11.08 28.92 3.28
C LYS A 45 11.53 29.43 4.66
N LYS A 46 10.65 29.43 5.66
CA LYS A 46 11.02 29.77 7.04
C LYS A 46 11.84 28.63 7.67
N SER A 47 11.43 27.38 7.46
CA SER A 47 12.16 26.17 7.87
C SER A 47 13.55 26.06 7.24
N VAL A 48 13.70 26.44 5.97
CA VAL A 48 15.01 26.51 5.30
C VAL A 48 15.97 27.48 6.00
N LYS A 49 15.47 28.60 6.52
CA LYS A 49 16.31 29.58 7.23
C LYS A 49 16.71 29.13 8.63
N THR A 50 15.90 28.30 9.28
CA THR A 50 16.15 27.82 10.64
C THR A 50 16.84 26.47 10.67
N HIS A 51 17.06 25.83 9.51
CA HIS A 51 17.55 24.45 9.39
C HIS A 51 16.71 23.42 10.16
N GLU A 52 15.45 23.75 10.44
CA GLU A 52 14.52 22.87 11.17
C GLU A 52 13.29 22.65 10.31
N LEU A 53 13.12 21.43 9.82
CA LEU A 53 11.95 21.01 9.06
C LEU A 53 10.84 20.57 10.02
N ASP A 54 9.69 21.26 9.97
CA ASP A 54 8.54 20.89 10.78
C ASP A 54 7.72 19.78 10.10
N LEU A 55 8.09 18.53 10.39
CA LEU A 55 7.41 17.34 9.84
C LEU A 55 5.95 17.26 10.27
N ASN A 56 5.59 17.73 11.47
CA ASN A 56 4.20 17.75 11.94
C ASN A 56 3.36 18.69 11.08
N PHE A 57 3.89 19.87 10.78
CA PHE A 57 3.22 20.81 9.89
C PHE A 57 3.04 20.22 8.50
N ILE A 58 4.08 19.61 7.92
CA ILE A 58 4.00 19.03 6.57
C ILE A 58 2.98 17.92 6.53
N LEU A 59 3.02 17.00 7.49
CA LEU A 59 2.04 15.92 7.61
C LEU A 59 0.61 16.48 7.69
N CYS A 60 0.35 17.42 8.59
CA CYS A 60 -0.97 18.04 8.75
C CYS A 60 -1.40 18.83 7.51
N PHE A 61 -0.47 19.46 6.79
CA PHE A 61 -0.77 20.20 5.57
C PHE A 61 -1.12 19.25 4.44
N MET A 62 -0.31 18.21 4.23
CA MET A 62 -0.53 17.21 3.20
C MET A 62 -1.81 16.42 3.46
N SER A 63 -2.16 16.21 4.73
CA SER A 63 -3.41 15.60 5.14
C SER A 63 -4.65 16.49 4.87
N LEU A 64 -4.53 17.65 4.23
CA LEU A 64 -5.69 18.40 3.72
C LEU A 64 -6.08 18.00 2.30
N TYR A 65 -5.27 17.16 1.65
CA TYR A 65 -5.34 16.88 0.23
C TYR A 65 -5.34 15.37 -0.04
N ASN A 66 -6.04 14.96 -1.10
CA ASN A 66 -6.01 13.58 -1.56
C ASN A 66 -4.67 13.23 -2.23
N CYS A 67 -4.39 11.94 -2.46
CA CYS A 67 -3.12 11.48 -3.02
C CYS A 67 -2.72 12.22 -4.31
N ALA A 68 -3.63 12.36 -5.28
CA ALA A 68 -3.34 13.03 -6.55
C ALA A 68 -2.97 14.52 -6.34
N GLN A 69 -3.65 15.21 -5.44
CA GLN A 69 -3.34 16.60 -5.10
C GLN A 69 -1.99 16.72 -4.39
N ARG A 70 -1.68 15.82 -3.45
CA ARG A 70 -0.38 15.79 -2.76
C ARG A 70 0.76 15.64 -3.77
N VAL A 71 0.59 14.71 -4.73
CA VAL A 71 1.55 14.47 -5.82
C VAL A 71 1.83 15.73 -6.64
N ILE A 72 0.78 16.43 -7.07
CA ILE A 72 0.93 17.68 -7.81
C ILE A 72 1.60 18.77 -6.96
N LEU A 73 1.27 18.87 -5.67
CA LEU A 73 1.81 19.91 -4.79
C LEU A 73 3.32 19.79 -4.61
N PHE A 74 3.84 18.58 -4.31
CA PHE A 74 5.28 18.43 -4.11
C PHE A 74 6.05 18.48 -5.43
N HIS A 75 5.52 17.98 -6.54
CA HIS A 75 6.16 18.16 -7.86
C HIS A 75 6.25 19.64 -8.25
N ASN A 76 5.23 20.44 -7.94
CA ASN A 76 5.29 21.88 -8.15
C ASN A 76 6.32 22.56 -7.24
N LEU A 77 6.54 22.08 -6.02
CA LEU A 77 7.60 22.60 -5.15
C LEU A 77 8.99 22.37 -5.77
N GLU A 78 9.23 21.17 -6.27
CA GLU A 78 10.48 20.83 -6.94
C GLU A 78 10.63 21.66 -8.23
N PHE A 79 9.59 21.74 -9.06
CA PHE A 79 9.67 22.45 -10.34
C PHE A 79 9.78 23.98 -10.19
N GLU A 80 8.98 24.61 -9.32
CA GLU A 80 8.95 26.08 -9.20
C GLU A 80 10.07 26.65 -8.30
N TYR A 81 10.52 25.88 -7.30
CA TYR A 81 11.42 26.38 -6.26
C TYR A 81 12.70 25.55 -6.10
N ASP A 82 12.91 24.51 -6.93
CA ASP A 82 14.03 23.57 -6.81
C ASP A 82 14.11 22.95 -5.40
N TYR A 83 12.95 22.76 -4.77
CA TYR A 83 12.83 22.29 -3.40
C TYR A 83 12.42 20.82 -3.36
N LYS A 84 13.43 19.94 -3.30
CA LYS A 84 13.27 18.48 -3.26
C LYS A 84 12.82 18.00 -1.89
N LEU A 85 11.55 18.25 -1.57
CA LEU A 85 10.99 17.98 -0.24
C LEU A 85 11.14 16.50 0.19
N ILE A 86 11.00 15.55 -0.74
CA ILE A 86 11.17 14.12 -0.46
C ILE A 86 12.60 13.83 0.02
N ASP A 87 13.62 14.28 -0.72
CA ASP A 87 15.03 14.10 -0.35
C ASP A 87 15.33 14.70 1.03
N ILE A 88 14.82 15.91 1.30
CA ILE A 88 15.03 16.59 2.58
C ILE A 88 14.36 15.83 3.74
N VAL A 89 13.17 15.24 3.51
CA VAL A 89 12.51 14.39 4.51
C VAL A 89 13.29 13.09 4.71
N LEU A 90 13.85 12.50 3.64
CA LEU A 90 14.68 11.32 3.72
C LEU A 90 15.98 11.56 4.50
N GLU A 91 16.57 12.76 4.42
CA GLU A 91 17.74 13.16 5.20
C GLU A 91 17.47 13.33 6.71
N GLN A 92 16.20 13.44 7.12
CA GLN A 92 15.86 13.50 8.55
C GLN A 92 16.09 12.16 9.25
N PRO A 93 16.35 12.15 10.57
CA PRO A 93 16.46 10.91 11.35
C PRO A 93 15.20 10.04 11.25
N GLU A 94 15.41 8.73 11.21
CA GLU A 94 14.32 7.76 11.22
C GLU A 94 13.43 7.94 12.45
N SER A 95 12.15 8.13 12.20
CA SER A 95 11.15 8.33 13.24
C SER A 95 9.76 8.06 12.67
N PRO A 96 8.76 7.70 13.51
CA PRO A 96 7.39 7.50 13.05
C PRO A 96 6.82 8.70 12.28
N ILE A 97 7.12 9.92 12.72
CA ILE A 97 6.67 11.15 12.03
C ILE A 97 7.30 11.31 10.65
N ARG A 98 8.60 10.99 10.49
CA ARG A 98 9.28 11.01 9.18
C ARG A 98 8.61 10.03 8.23
N SER A 99 8.36 8.79 8.66
CA SER A 99 7.73 7.77 7.82
C SER A 99 6.29 8.14 7.43
N CYS A 100 5.49 8.68 8.36
CA CYS A 100 4.15 9.18 8.04
C CYS A 100 4.19 10.34 7.05
N THR A 101 5.13 11.27 7.23
CA THR A 101 5.28 12.42 6.34
C THR A 101 5.69 11.97 4.94
N LEU A 102 6.68 11.08 4.83
CA LEU A 102 7.13 10.52 3.57
C LEU A 102 5.99 9.80 2.85
N ALA A 103 5.23 8.95 3.55
CA ALA A 103 4.10 8.22 2.97
C ALA A 103 3.01 9.14 2.39
N MET A 104 2.87 10.37 2.91
CA MET A 104 1.96 11.37 2.35
C MET A 104 2.54 12.14 1.16
N LEU A 105 3.85 12.06 0.95
CA LEU A 105 4.60 12.73 -0.12
C LEU A 105 4.94 11.82 -1.29
N ILE A 106 4.58 10.54 -1.25
CA ILE A 106 4.89 9.59 -2.32
C ILE A 106 3.62 8.84 -2.72
N GLU A 107 3.65 8.22 -3.90
CA GLU A 107 2.58 7.32 -4.31
C GLU A 107 2.63 6.03 -3.47
N PRO A 108 1.48 5.39 -3.19
CA PRO A 108 1.43 4.10 -2.50
C PRO A 108 2.39 3.05 -3.04
N ILE A 109 2.60 3.00 -4.35
CA ILE A 109 3.49 2.01 -4.96
C ILE A 109 4.95 2.23 -4.57
N GLU A 110 5.38 3.49 -4.47
CA GLU A 110 6.73 3.84 -4.02
C GLU A 110 6.90 3.50 -2.53
N LEU A 111 5.88 3.72 -1.71
CA LEU A 111 5.88 3.32 -0.31
C LEU A 111 6.11 1.82 -0.16
N TYR A 112 5.42 1.01 -0.95
CA TYR A 112 5.56 -0.45 -0.94
C TYR A 112 6.96 -0.88 -1.39
N VAL A 113 7.49 -0.25 -2.45
CA VAL A 113 8.84 -0.53 -2.98
C VAL A 113 9.91 -0.23 -1.94
N ARG A 114 9.80 0.92 -1.27
CA ARG A 114 10.76 1.33 -0.23
C ARG A 114 10.76 0.37 0.95
N ASP A 115 9.58 0.00 1.45
CA ASP A 115 9.45 -0.96 2.54
C ASP A 115 10.01 -2.35 2.16
N PHE A 116 9.73 -2.82 0.95
CA PHE A 116 10.28 -4.08 0.46
C PHE A 116 11.82 -4.04 0.41
N HIS A 117 12.39 -2.96 -0.12
CA HIS A 117 13.84 -2.78 -0.19
C HIS A 117 14.47 -2.67 1.21
N ASP A 118 13.86 -1.90 2.11
CA ASP A 118 14.33 -1.75 3.49
C ASP A 118 14.36 -3.12 4.20
N LEU A 119 13.35 -3.99 3.98
CA LEU A 119 13.35 -5.36 4.49
C LEU A 119 14.53 -6.20 3.95
N LEU A 120 14.83 -6.09 2.65
CA LEU A 120 15.98 -6.78 2.04
C LEU A 120 17.31 -6.29 2.62
N ILE A 121 17.46 -4.96 2.79
CA ILE A 121 18.64 -4.37 3.44
C ILE A 121 18.76 -4.87 4.88
N LEU A 122 17.67 -4.86 5.64
CA LEU A 122 17.66 -5.32 7.03
C LEU A 122 18.15 -6.77 7.12
N LYS A 123 17.65 -7.66 6.26
CA LYS A 123 18.09 -9.06 6.23
C LYS A 123 19.54 -9.22 5.79
N SER A 124 20.03 -8.38 4.88
CA SER A 124 21.42 -8.40 4.42
C SER A 124 22.40 -7.94 5.49
N ASN A 125 22.00 -6.94 6.27
CA ASN A 125 22.85 -6.32 7.29
C ASN A 125 22.78 -7.01 8.65
N ASP A 126 21.67 -7.70 8.94
CA ASP A 126 21.46 -8.33 10.23
C ASP A 126 22.05 -9.74 10.30
N LYS A 127 22.81 -10.02 11.38
CA LYS A 127 23.29 -11.36 11.73
C LYS A 127 22.26 -12.15 12.55
N SER A 128 21.13 -11.54 12.89
CA SER A 128 20.03 -12.19 13.58
C SER A 128 19.17 -13.03 12.62
N ASN A 129 18.58 -14.11 13.14
CA ASN A 129 17.64 -14.97 12.41
C ASN A 129 16.26 -14.31 12.21
N PHE A 130 16.17 -12.98 12.09
CA PHE A 130 14.91 -12.32 11.77
C PHE A 130 14.45 -12.73 10.37
N ASP A 131 13.24 -13.26 10.28
CA ASP A 131 12.64 -13.69 9.03
C ASP A 131 11.78 -12.56 8.45
N ILE A 132 12.11 -12.13 7.23
CA ILE A 132 11.40 -11.06 6.51
C ILE A 132 10.35 -11.62 5.54
N SER A 133 10.32 -12.93 5.31
CA SER A 133 9.69 -13.55 4.16
C SER A 133 8.18 -13.31 4.12
N ARG A 134 7.52 -13.44 5.28
CA ARG A 134 6.08 -13.12 5.40
C ARG A 134 5.76 -11.67 5.10
N LYS A 135 6.62 -10.74 5.51
CA LYS A 135 6.43 -9.31 5.20
C LYS A 135 6.58 -9.04 3.71
N LEU A 136 7.54 -9.69 3.04
CA LEU A 136 7.69 -9.58 1.59
C LEU A 136 6.44 -10.12 0.88
N VAL A 137 5.94 -11.29 1.27
CA VAL A 137 4.70 -11.86 0.73
C VAL A 137 3.49 -10.96 1.02
N GLN A 138 3.37 -10.40 2.22
CA GLN A 138 2.33 -9.43 2.59
C GLN A 138 2.30 -8.20 1.68
N ILE A 139 3.48 -7.67 1.32
CA ILE A 139 3.59 -6.52 0.41
C ILE A 139 3.12 -6.92 -0.99
N LEU A 140 3.58 -8.06 -1.51
CA LEU A 140 3.27 -8.50 -2.87
C LEU A 140 1.81 -8.95 -3.03
N LEU A 141 1.19 -9.52 -1.99
CA LEU A 141 -0.21 -9.95 -2.05
C LEU A 141 -1.20 -8.79 -2.26
N ALA A 142 -0.85 -7.58 -1.85
CA ALA A 142 -1.67 -6.39 -2.02
C ALA A 142 -1.64 -5.81 -3.45
N LEU A 143 -0.84 -6.40 -4.36
CA LEU A 143 -0.65 -5.92 -5.72
C LEU A 143 -1.48 -6.73 -6.71
N ASP A 144 -2.15 -6.03 -7.62
CA ASP A 144 -2.64 -6.62 -8.87
C ASP A 144 -1.49 -6.67 -9.91
N ASN A 145 -1.74 -7.18 -11.12
CA ASN A 145 -0.70 -7.33 -12.13
C ASN A 145 -0.14 -5.96 -12.60
N ASP A 146 -1.01 -4.95 -12.77
CA ASP A 146 -0.58 -3.62 -13.22
C ASP A 146 0.26 -2.93 -12.14
N ASP A 147 -0.15 -3.01 -10.89
CA ASP A 147 0.60 -2.52 -9.74
C ASP A 147 1.90 -3.31 -9.55
N THR A 148 1.93 -4.62 -9.78
CA THR A 148 3.17 -5.43 -9.73
C THR A 148 4.19 -4.96 -10.78
N HIS A 149 3.73 -4.65 -12.00
CA HIS A 149 4.61 -4.08 -13.02
C HIS A 149 5.10 -2.67 -12.66
N LYS A 150 4.24 -1.82 -12.08
CA LYS A 150 4.67 -0.50 -11.57
C LYS A 150 5.66 -0.65 -10.42
N PHE A 151 5.42 -1.57 -9.50
CA PHE A 151 6.28 -1.87 -8.36
C PHE A 151 7.70 -2.21 -8.83
N LYS A 152 7.82 -3.10 -9.83
CA LYS A 152 9.11 -3.45 -10.44
C LYS A 152 9.80 -2.28 -11.12
N ALA A 153 9.06 -1.52 -11.92
CA ALA A 153 9.61 -0.35 -12.61
C ALA A 153 10.09 0.72 -11.61
N THR A 154 9.31 0.97 -10.56
CA THR A 154 9.66 1.93 -9.50
C THR A 154 10.88 1.45 -8.70
N TYR A 155 10.98 0.15 -8.40
CA TYR A 155 12.16 -0.42 -7.75
C TYR A 155 13.43 -0.19 -8.58
N GLU A 156 13.39 -0.49 -9.88
CA GLU A 156 14.53 -0.29 -10.79
C GLU A 156 14.93 1.18 -10.90
N ILE A 157 13.95 2.10 -10.92
CA ILE A 157 14.20 3.55 -10.96
C ILE A 157 14.88 4.04 -9.68
N LEU A 158 14.47 3.53 -8.51
CA LEU A 158 14.96 4.02 -7.22
C LEU A 158 16.31 3.44 -6.83
N TYR A 159 16.56 2.17 -7.20
CA TYR A 159 17.72 1.41 -6.71
C TYR A 159 18.69 0.97 -7.79
N GLU A 160 18.40 1.29 -9.06
CA GLU A 160 19.24 0.97 -10.21
C GLU A 160 19.56 -0.55 -10.33
N ASN A 161 18.69 -1.40 -9.78
CA ASN A 161 18.81 -2.85 -9.83
C ASN A 161 17.45 -3.55 -10.01
N SER A 162 17.47 -4.79 -10.48
CA SER A 162 16.28 -5.64 -10.53
C SER A 162 15.96 -6.19 -9.14
N ILE A 163 14.69 -6.09 -8.76
CA ILE A 163 14.17 -6.64 -7.51
C ILE A 163 14.36 -8.16 -7.41
N GLU A 164 14.21 -8.89 -8.53
CA GLU A 164 14.43 -10.33 -8.58
C GLU A 164 15.88 -10.69 -8.24
N THR A 165 16.81 -9.89 -8.75
CA THR A 165 18.24 -10.06 -8.47
C THR A 165 18.52 -9.85 -6.98
N ASP A 166 17.98 -8.79 -6.37
CA ASP A 166 18.15 -8.54 -4.94
C ASP A 166 17.47 -9.62 -4.09
N VAL A 167 16.29 -10.11 -4.48
CA VAL A 167 15.62 -11.23 -3.81
C VAL A 167 16.49 -12.49 -3.86
N GLU A 168 17.06 -12.86 -5.01
CA GLU A 168 17.95 -14.03 -5.11
C GLU A 168 19.22 -13.87 -4.26
N VAL A 169 19.77 -12.67 -4.18
CA VAL A 169 20.96 -12.39 -3.36
C VAL A 169 20.65 -12.55 -1.87
N VAL A 170 19.50 -12.05 -1.41
CA VAL A 170 19.14 -12.03 0.01
C VAL A 170 18.51 -13.34 0.49
N GLN A 171 17.63 -13.95 -0.30
CA GLN A 171 16.91 -15.18 0.06
C GLN A 171 17.63 -16.45 -0.44
N GLY A 172 18.69 -16.29 -1.22
CA GLY A 172 19.40 -17.39 -1.86
C GLY A 172 18.74 -17.83 -3.17
N LYS A 173 19.56 -18.27 -4.11
CA LYS A 173 19.11 -18.69 -5.44
C LYS A 173 18.40 -20.04 -5.40
N GLN A 174 17.28 -20.15 -6.11
CA GLN A 174 16.46 -21.38 -6.22
C GLN A 174 15.92 -21.92 -4.89
N THR A 175 15.85 -21.08 -3.84
CA THR A 175 15.13 -21.45 -2.62
C THR A 175 13.63 -21.40 -2.87
N ILE A 176 12.86 -22.13 -2.06
CA ILE A 176 11.40 -22.14 -2.19
C ILE A 176 10.87 -20.72 -2.02
N MET A 177 11.38 -19.99 -1.01
CA MET A 177 11.03 -18.59 -0.80
C MET A 177 11.39 -17.68 -1.97
N SER A 178 12.61 -17.77 -2.53
CA SER A 178 12.98 -16.94 -3.68
C SER A 178 12.07 -17.22 -4.88
N LYS A 179 11.75 -18.50 -5.14
CA LYS A 179 10.83 -18.90 -6.21
C LYS A 179 9.44 -18.32 -5.99
N LEU A 180 8.87 -18.44 -4.79
CA LEU A 180 7.56 -17.87 -4.46
C LEU A 180 7.51 -16.36 -4.69
N LEU A 181 8.51 -15.62 -4.21
CA LEU A 181 8.58 -14.17 -4.36
C LEU A 181 8.74 -13.75 -5.83
N ILE A 182 9.62 -14.42 -6.57
CA ILE A 182 9.82 -14.15 -8.01
C ILE A 182 8.55 -14.42 -8.79
N GLU A 183 7.84 -15.52 -8.49
CA GLU A 183 6.59 -15.87 -9.16
C GLU A 183 5.47 -14.85 -8.88
N LEU A 184 5.39 -14.33 -7.64
CA LEU A 184 4.50 -13.20 -7.33
C LEU A 184 4.90 -11.92 -8.08
N LEU A 185 6.20 -11.67 -8.25
CA LEU A 185 6.75 -10.53 -8.99
C LEU A 185 6.60 -10.65 -10.51
N GLU A 186 6.19 -11.81 -11.05
CA GLU A 186 5.91 -11.91 -12.48
C GLU A 186 4.73 -11.03 -12.91
N GLY A 187 3.76 -10.81 -12.01
CA GLY A 187 2.56 -10.02 -12.32
C GLY A 187 1.71 -10.67 -13.42
N GLN A 188 1.57 -11.99 -13.38
CA GLN A 188 0.82 -12.79 -14.37
C GLN A 188 -0.28 -13.63 -13.71
N ARG A 189 -0.84 -13.15 -12.60
CA ARG A 189 -1.97 -13.81 -11.95
C ARG A 189 -3.20 -13.68 -12.85
N ASN A 190 -4.01 -14.74 -12.96
CA ASN A 190 -5.31 -14.62 -13.59
C ASN A 190 -6.20 -13.69 -12.73
N GLU A 191 -6.79 -12.64 -13.32
CA GLU A 191 -7.64 -11.68 -12.61
C GLU A 191 -9.14 -11.89 -12.89
N GLU A 192 -9.51 -13.03 -13.48
CA GLU A 192 -10.91 -13.38 -13.71
C GLU A 192 -11.70 -13.52 -12.40
N LEU A 193 -12.86 -12.87 -12.34
CA LEU A 193 -13.76 -12.95 -11.18
C LEU A 193 -14.56 -14.26 -11.12
N THR A 194 -14.60 -15.00 -12.23
CA THR A 194 -15.31 -16.27 -12.34
C THR A 194 -14.40 -17.45 -12.04
N HIS A 195 -14.98 -18.54 -11.53
CA HIS A 195 -14.26 -19.78 -11.27
C HIS A 195 -14.87 -20.96 -12.04
N SER A 196 -14.06 -21.99 -12.27
CA SER A 196 -14.43 -23.25 -12.87
C SER A 196 -14.40 -24.37 -11.83
N ILE A 197 -15.56 -24.97 -11.57
CA ILE A 197 -15.72 -26.08 -10.61
C ILE A 197 -14.96 -27.33 -11.11
N SER A 198 -14.96 -27.61 -12.42
CA SER A 198 -14.24 -28.76 -12.96
C SER A 198 -12.73 -28.60 -12.82
N SER A 199 -12.21 -27.39 -13.06
CA SER A 199 -10.81 -27.05 -12.80
C SER A 199 -10.50 -27.17 -11.30
N ALA A 200 -11.36 -26.64 -10.44
CA ALA A 200 -11.20 -26.69 -8.99
C ALA A 200 -11.07 -28.13 -8.47
N LYS A 201 -11.93 -29.05 -8.92
CA LYS A 201 -11.84 -30.48 -8.60
C LYS A 201 -10.54 -31.12 -9.05
N TRP A 202 -10.11 -30.83 -10.27
CA TRP A 202 -8.87 -31.38 -10.79
C TRP A 202 -7.65 -30.87 -10.01
N ILE A 203 -7.60 -29.57 -9.70
CA ILE A 203 -6.52 -28.97 -8.92
C ILE A 203 -6.54 -29.46 -7.47
N ALA A 204 -7.71 -29.52 -6.82
CA ALA A 204 -7.86 -30.04 -5.45
C ALA A 204 -7.35 -31.49 -5.36
N LYS A 205 -7.65 -32.32 -6.36
CA LYS A 205 -7.11 -33.68 -6.45
C LYS A 205 -5.60 -33.72 -6.63
N ASN A 206 -5.02 -32.82 -7.42
CA ASN A 206 -3.58 -32.76 -7.57
C ASN A 206 -2.90 -32.31 -6.27
N LEU A 207 -3.48 -31.32 -5.58
CA LEU A 207 -3.02 -30.90 -4.26
C LEU A 207 -3.10 -32.06 -3.26
N SER A 208 -4.18 -32.84 -3.26
CA SER A 208 -4.30 -33.99 -2.34
C SER A 208 -3.30 -35.10 -2.66
N ALA A 209 -3.05 -35.37 -3.94
CA ALA A 209 -2.10 -36.38 -4.38
C ALA A 209 -0.66 -35.99 -4.04
N ALA A 210 -0.33 -34.70 -4.16
CA ALA A 210 0.92 -34.14 -3.67
C ALA A 210 1.04 -34.23 -2.13
N ASN A 211 -0.07 -34.51 -1.45
CA ASN A 211 -0.20 -34.52 0.00
C ASN A 211 -0.32 -35.92 0.63
N GLU A 212 -0.16 -37.01 -0.14
CA GLU A 212 -0.30 -38.38 0.36
C GLU A 212 0.86 -38.81 1.29
N LYS A 213 0.53 -39.66 2.28
CA LYS A 213 1.39 -40.07 3.41
C LYS A 213 2.72 -40.73 3.04
N ASP A 214 2.86 -41.24 1.82
CA ASP A 214 4.08 -41.92 1.35
C ASP A 214 5.03 -41.00 0.57
N THR A 215 4.67 -39.72 0.40
CA THR A 215 5.51 -38.67 -0.20
C THR A 215 6.11 -37.80 0.91
N PRO A 216 7.43 -37.84 1.16
CA PRO A 216 8.05 -37.17 2.31
C PRO A 216 8.15 -35.63 2.20
N SER A 217 7.60 -34.99 1.17
CA SER A 217 7.65 -33.54 0.99
C SER A 217 6.50 -33.03 0.13
N ILE A 218 5.94 -31.87 0.50
CA ILE A 218 5.07 -31.08 -0.38
C ILE A 218 5.81 -30.79 -1.70
N ASP A 219 5.09 -30.91 -2.83
CA ASP A 219 5.52 -30.39 -4.11
C ASP A 219 5.36 -28.86 -4.14
N TYR A 220 6.38 -28.17 -3.62
CA TYR A 220 6.38 -26.73 -3.51
C TYR A 220 6.27 -26.02 -4.86
N ASP A 221 6.80 -26.61 -5.95
CA ASP A 221 6.73 -25.97 -7.27
C ASP A 221 5.28 -25.97 -7.77
N THR A 222 4.53 -27.05 -7.55
CA THR A 222 3.07 -27.09 -7.84
C THR A 222 2.29 -26.12 -6.95
N PHE A 223 2.61 -26.03 -5.66
CA PHE A 223 1.96 -25.08 -4.75
C PHE A 223 2.23 -23.63 -5.16
N ILE A 224 3.49 -23.26 -5.42
CA ILE A 224 3.85 -21.92 -5.87
C ILE A 224 3.03 -21.58 -7.11
N LYS A 225 3.10 -22.43 -8.15
CA LYS A 225 2.43 -22.17 -9.42
C LYS A 225 0.92 -21.95 -9.27
N ILE A 226 0.23 -22.80 -8.50
CA ILE A 226 -1.22 -22.67 -8.26
C ILE A 226 -1.49 -21.37 -7.51
N PHE A 227 -0.79 -21.15 -6.39
CA PHE A 227 -1.07 -20.04 -5.48
C PHE A 227 -0.70 -18.67 -6.06
N THR A 228 0.19 -18.60 -7.04
CA THR A 228 0.61 -17.33 -7.68
C THR A 228 -0.10 -17.02 -8.98
N HIS A 229 -0.48 -18.03 -9.79
CA HIS A 229 -1.10 -17.79 -11.10
C HIS A 229 -2.62 -17.89 -11.13
N ASP A 230 -3.25 -18.70 -10.27
CA ASP A 230 -4.71 -18.80 -10.28
C ASP A 230 -5.37 -17.52 -9.73
N ALA A 231 -6.55 -17.21 -10.26
CA ALA A 231 -7.35 -16.11 -9.75
C ALA A 231 -7.80 -16.38 -8.32
N PHE A 232 -7.94 -15.34 -7.50
CA PHE A 232 -8.43 -15.51 -6.13
C PHE A 232 -9.83 -16.15 -6.07
N SER A 233 -10.67 -15.85 -7.07
CA SER A 233 -11.98 -16.51 -7.25
C SER A 233 -11.85 -18.03 -7.45
N GLN A 234 -10.88 -18.44 -8.27
CA GLN A 234 -10.57 -19.84 -8.56
C GLN A 234 -9.92 -20.53 -7.37
N LEU A 235 -8.96 -19.88 -6.70
CA LEU A 235 -8.33 -20.38 -5.48
C LEU A 235 -9.34 -20.63 -4.37
N SER A 236 -10.28 -19.71 -4.14
CA SER A 236 -11.37 -19.92 -3.18
C SER A 236 -12.19 -21.17 -3.50
N ALA A 237 -12.57 -21.35 -4.78
CA ALA A 237 -13.28 -22.55 -5.22
C ALA A 237 -12.47 -23.84 -5.08
N ILE A 238 -11.15 -23.78 -5.33
CA ILE A 238 -10.23 -24.91 -5.11
C ILE A 238 -10.22 -25.28 -3.61
N PHE A 239 -10.11 -24.30 -2.72
CA PHE A 239 -10.05 -24.54 -1.28
C PHE A 239 -11.35 -25.13 -0.74
N ASP A 240 -12.52 -24.63 -1.19
CA ASP A 240 -13.83 -25.18 -0.83
C ASP A 240 -13.98 -26.62 -1.33
N THR A 241 -13.60 -26.87 -2.60
CA THR A 241 -13.66 -28.22 -3.18
C THR A 241 -12.74 -29.19 -2.44
N TYR A 242 -11.55 -28.73 -2.04
CA TYR A 242 -10.60 -29.54 -1.28
C TYR A 242 -11.18 -29.93 0.09
N GLU A 243 -11.78 -28.99 0.81
CA GLU A 243 -12.41 -29.27 2.10
C GLU A 243 -13.59 -30.25 1.98
N ASP A 244 -14.42 -30.09 0.95
CA ASP A 244 -15.56 -30.96 0.68
C ASP A 244 -15.16 -32.39 0.34
N GLU A 245 -14.15 -32.59 -0.52
CA GLU A 245 -13.72 -33.90 -0.99
C GLU A 245 -12.84 -34.64 0.04
N TYR A 246 -11.99 -33.92 0.77
CA TYR A 246 -10.98 -34.53 1.65
C TYR A 246 -11.29 -34.39 3.15
N ARG A 247 -12.38 -33.70 3.52
CA ARG A 247 -12.81 -33.51 4.92
C ARG A 247 -11.73 -32.89 5.82
N SER A 248 -10.80 -32.16 5.22
CA SER A 248 -9.74 -31.41 5.86
C SER A 248 -9.53 -30.15 5.05
N SER A 249 -9.46 -29.00 5.71
CA SER A 249 -9.20 -27.73 5.03
C SER A 249 -7.77 -27.69 4.47
N ILE A 250 -7.54 -26.86 3.46
CA ILE A 250 -6.22 -26.69 2.85
C ILE A 250 -5.21 -26.09 3.85
N GLU A 251 -5.68 -25.22 4.74
CA GLU A 251 -4.87 -24.60 5.80
C GLU A 251 -4.34 -25.65 6.77
N VAL A 252 -5.18 -26.64 7.14
CA VAL A 252 -4.77 -27.77 7.99
C VAL A 252 -3.75 -28.64 7.25
N ALA A 253 -3.95 -28.90 5.96
CA ALA A 253 -3.01 -29.68 5.16
C ALA A 253 -1.63 -29.00 5.09
N ILE A 254 -1.59 -27.70 4.73
CA ILE A 254 -0.37 -26.88 4.71
C ILE A 254 0.32 -26.91 6.08
N LYS A 255 -0.44 -26.72 7.16
CA LYS A 255 0.11 -26.69 8.52
C LYS A 255 0.70 -28.02 8.95
N HIS A 256 0.05 -29.14 8.62
CA HIS A 256 0.53 -30.47 9.00
C HIS A 256 1.80 -30.85 8.26
N GLN A 257 1.92 -30.46 6.99
CA GLN A 257 2.99 -30.91 6.12
C GLN A 257 4.23 -30.00 6.13
N CYS A 258 4.04 -28.71 6.35
CA CYS A 258 5.12 -27.72 6.46
C CYS A 258 5.29 -27.20 7.89
N GLN A 259 4.93 -27.99 8.91
CA GLN A 259 4.94 -27.53 10.29
C GLN A 259 6.33 -27.01 10.70
N GLY A 260 6.40 -25.75 11.12
CA GLY A 260 7.65 -25.10 11.53
C GLY A 260 8.47 -24.50 10.39
N ASN A 261 7.94 -24.46 9.17
CA ASN A 261 8.59 -23.82 8.03
C ASN A 261 7.93 -22.49 7.64
N ILE A 262 8.74 -21.49 7.28
CA ILE A 262 8.25 -20.13 6.98
C ILE A 262 7.39 -20.10 5.72
N GLU A 263 7.68 -20.94 4.74
CA GLU A 263 6.87 -21.09 3.53
C GLU A 263 5.44 -21.48 3.85
N ALA A 264 5.21 -22.30 4.88
CA ALA A 264 3.87 -22.68 5.33
C ALA A 264 3.06 -21.45 5.74
N GLU A 265 3.69 -20.55 6.50
CA GLU A 265 3.06 -19.32 6.97
C GLU A 265 2.80 -18.37 5.81
N CYS A 266 3.69 -18.31 4.81
CA CYS A 266 3.46 -17.55 3.58
C CYS A 266 2.28 -18.10 2.75
N PHE A 267 2.16 -19.43 2.60
CA PHE A 267 0.99 -20.01 1.93
C PHE A 267 -0.30 -19.76 2.72
N GLN A 268 -0.25 -19.83 4.06
CA GLN A 268 -1.39 -19.45 4.91
C GLN A 268 -1.80 -17.99 4.70
N ASP A 269 -0.83 -17.08 4.61
CA ASP A 269 -1.09 -15.67 4.31
C ASP A 269 -1.81 -15.50 2.95
N ILE A 270 -1.44 -16.28 1.93
CA ILE A 270 -2.13 -16.30 0.62
C ILE A 270 -3.56 -16.87 0.75
N VAL A 271 -3.76 -17.96 1.51
CA VAL A 271 -5.10 -18.52 1.73
C VAL A 271 -6.00 -17.51 2.42
N GLU A 272 -5.54 -16.91 3.52
CA GLU A 272 -6.32 -15.92 4.27
C GLU A 272 -6.67 -14.70 3.41
N TYR A 273 -5.70 -14.18 2.64
CA TYR A 273 -5.94 -13.10 1.69
C TYR A 273 -6.99 -13.50 0.63
N THR A 274 -6.93 -14.72 0.12
CA THR A 274 -7.89 -15.24 -0.85
C THR A 274 -9.31 -15.30 -0.26
N ARG A 275 -9.44 -15.71 1.01
CA ARG A 275 -10.75 -15.82 1.69
C ARG A 275 -11.36 -14.46 1.98
N SER A 276 -10.56 -13.52 2.46
CA SER A 276 -11.00 -12.15 2.77
C SER A 276 -9.81 -11.20 2.76
N PRO A 277 -9.59 -10.43 1.67
CA PRO A 277 -8.54 -9.43 1.63
C PRO A 277 -8.67 -8.41 2.77
N SER A 278 -9.89 -7.91 3.02
CA SER A 278 -10.13 -6.93 4.08
C SER A 278 -9.91 -7.52 5.48
N GLY A 279 -10.32 -8.77 5.71
CA GLY A 279 -10.09 -9.46 6.98
C GLY A 279 -8.62 -9.78 7.23
N TYR A 280 -7.89 -10.14 6.18
CA TYR A 280 -6.44 -10.32 6.24
C TYR A 280 -5.74 -9.02 6.62
N HIS A 281 -6.04 -7.89 5.95
CA HIS A 281 -5.45 -6.60 6.32
C HIS A 281 -5.84 -6.16 7.73
N ALA A 282 -7.08 -6.41 8.16
CA ALA A 282 -7.50 -6.17 9.55
C ALA A 282 -6.65 -6.97 10.56
N LYS A 283 -6.40 -8.24 10.26
CA LYS A 283 -5.50 -9.10 11.06
C LYS A 283 -4.07 -8.55 11.11
N ILE A 284 -3.51 -8.15 9.97
CA ILE A 284 -2.15 -7.58 9.93
C ILE A 284 -2.07 -6.26 10.70
N LEU A 285 -3.10 -5.41 10.63
CA LEU A 285 -3.18 -4.18 11.43
C LEU A 285 -3.17 -4.49 12.94
N GLN A 286 -3.95 -5.48 13.37
CA GLN A 286 -3.96 -5.90 14.78
C GLN A 286 -2.58 -6.40 15.23
N GLN A 287 -1.96 -7.26 14.43
CA GLN A 287 -0.62 -7.80 14.73
C GLN A 287 0.44 -6.69 14.81
N ALA A 288 0.35 -5.70 13.93
CA ALA A 288 1.24 -4.55 13.93
C ALA A 288 1.07 -3.68 15.19
N LEU A 289 -0.17 -3.51 15.67
CA LEU A 289 -0.50 -2.78 16.88
C LEU A 289 -0.10 -3.51 18.17
N ASP A 290 -0.18 -4.84 18.21
CA ASP A 290 0.15 -5.63 19.40
C ASP A 290 1.66 -5.88 19.56
N LYS A 291 2.46 -5.62 18.51
CA LYS A 291 3.91 -5.77 18.53
C LYS A 291 4.56 -4.75 19.46
N LYS A 292 5.66 -5.13 20.13
CA LYS A 292 6.47 -4.24 20.97
C LYS A 292 7.94 -4.29 20.50
N PRO A 293 8.49 -3.18 19.94
CA PRO A 293 7.80 -1.93 19.59
C PRO A 293 6.75 -2.13 18.48
N ILE A 294 5.81 -1.18 18.37
CA ILE A 294 4.72 -1.18 17.37
C ILE A 294 5.29 -1.20 15.95
N ASP A 295 4.67 -1.95 15.04
CA ASP A 295 5.11 -2.06 13.65
C ASP A 295 4.55 -0.90 12.80
N TYR A 296 5.10 0.30 13.03
CA TYR A 296 4.68 1.54 12.37
C TYR A 296 4.64 1.46 10.85
N ILE A 297 5.66 0.83 10.26
CA ILE A 297 5.80 0.73 8.81
C ILE A 297 4.61 -0.03 8.23
N THR A 298 4.22 -1.15 8.86
CA THR A 298 3.06 -1.94 8.45
C THR A 298 1.75 -1.19 8.59
N LEU A 299 1.56 -0.43 9.69
CA LEU A 299 0.37 0.41 9.86
C LEU A 299 0.26 1.47 8.76
N ILE A 300 1.35 2.22 8.53
CA ILE A 300 1.40 3.27 7.52
C ILE A 300 1.13 2.69 6.12
N ARG A 301 1.78 1.57 5.80
CA ARG A 301 1.64 0.86 4.52
C ARG A 301 0.18 0.51 4.24
N ILE A 302 -0.49 -0.14 5.18
CA ILE A 302 -1.89 -0.56 4.98
C ILE A 302 -2.82 0.66 4.93
N ILE A 303 -2.66 1.63 5.83
CA ILE A 303 -3.54 2.80 5.91
C ILE A 303 -3.44 3.66 4.63
N ILE A 304 -2.23 3.97 4.18
CA ILE A 304 -2.00 4.81 2.99
C ILE A 304 -2.24 4.02 1.71
N GLY A 305 -1.76 2.77 1.67
CA GLY A 305 -1.86 1.91 0.51
C GLY A 305 -3.29 1.60 0.08
N HIS A 306 -4.19 1.49 1.05
CA HIS A 306 -5.59 1.17 0.84
C HIS A 306 -6.51 2.41 0.88
N GLU A 307 -5.97 3.64 1.03
CA GLU A 307 -6.75 4.89 1.17
C GLU A 307 -7.84 5.04 0.10
N VAL A 308 -7.49 4.74 -1.15
CA VAL A 308 -8.38 4.90 -2.32
C VAL A 308 -9.07 3.59 -2.72
N LYS A 309 -8.53 2.44 -2.30
CA LYS A 309 -8.97 1.11 -2.75
C LYS A 309 -10.13 0.60 -1.89
N ASP A 310 -9.84 0.25 -0.64
CA ASP A 310 -10.73 -0.57 0.21
C ASP A 310 -10.49 -0.36 1.72
N LEU A 311 -9.86 0.75 2.14
CA LEU A 311 -9.61 1.01 3.57
C LEU A 311 -10.91 1.08 4.39
N ARG A 312 -12.04 1.44 3.77
CA ARG A 312 -13.34 1.45 4.45
C ARG A 312 -13.73 0.03 4.86
N GLU A 313 -13.63 -0.91 3.94
CA GLU A 313 -13.95 -2.33 4.11
C GLU A 313 -13.02 -2.95 5.15
N ILE A 314 -11.72 -2.62 5.11
CA ILE A 314 -10.74 -3.04 6.12
C ILE A 314 -11.14 -2.56 7.52
N LYS A 315 -11.58 -1.31 7.67
CA LYS A 315 -12.01 -0.75 8.96
C LYS A 315 -13.28 -1.44 9.50
N LEU A 316 -14.23 -1.75 8.62
CA LEU A 316 -15.45 -2.46 8.99
C LEU A 316 -15.14 -3.88 9.46
N GLU A 317 -14.32 -4.60 8.70
CA GLU A 317 -13.94 -5.96 9.05
C GLU A 317 -13.09 -6.00 10.33
N TYR A 318 -12.21 -5.02 10.54
CA TYR A 318 -11.47 -4.84 11.80
C TYR A 318 -12.43 -4.70 13.00
N SER A 319 -13.43 -3.82 12.89
CA SER A 319 -14.40 -3.61 13.96
C SER A 319 -15.22 -4.86 14.26
N LYS A 320 -15.51 -5.66 13.25
CA LYS A 320 -16.23 -6.94 13.40
C LYS A 320 -15.35 -8.03 14.00
N MET A 321 -14.06 -8.06 13.70
CA MET A 321 -13.13 -9.10 14.19
C MET A 321 -12.67 -8.86 15.63
N TYR A 322 -12.56 -7.61 16.06
CA TYR A 322 -11.93 -7.24 17.34
C TYR A 322 -12.85 -6.54 18.32
N ASP A 323 -14.13 -6.34 17.98
CA ASP A 323 -15.12 -5.62 18.80
C ASP A 323 -14.67 -4.21 19.23
N GLU A 324 -13.73 -3.61 18.48
CA GLU A 324 -13.20 -2.26 18.67
C GLU A 324 -12.91 -1.63 17.30
N THR A 325 -13.11 -0.31 17.17
CA THR A 325 -12.75 0.36 15.92
C THR A 325 -11.23 0.47 15.79
N LEU A 326 -10.70 0.44 14.55
CA LEU A 326 -9.27 0.69 14.30
C LEU A 326 -8.79 2.02 14.90
N TYR A 327 -9.68 3.02 14.97
CA TYR A 327 -9.40 4.30 15.61
C TYR A 327 -9.15 4.14 17.12
N GLN A 328 -10.05 3.45 17.83
CA GLN A 328 -9.91 3.18 19.27
C GLN A 328 -8.66 2.34 19.54
N ALA A 329 -8.40 1.33 18.71
CA ALA A 329 -7.23 0.48 18.86
C ALA A 329 -5.92 1.26 18.78
N ILE A 330 -5.82 2.19 17.83
CA ILE A 330 -4.70 3.15 17.72
C ILE A 330 -4.69 4.13 18.89
N GLU A 331 -5.86 4.55 19.36
CA GLU A 331 -5.96 5.47 20.48
C GLU A 331 -5.39 4.89 21.77
N ASP A 332 -5.65 3.61 22.02
CA ASP A 332 -5.33 2.92 23.26
C ASP A 332 -3.91 2.37 23.29
N ARG A 333 -3.39 1.89 22.15
CA ARG A 333 -2.10 1.18 22.08
C ARG A 333 -0.90 2.12 21.87
N MET A 334 -1.14 3.32 21.35
CA MET A 334 -0.07 4.22 20.90
C MET A 334 0.14 5.41 21.84
N ASP A 335 1.39 5.88 21.93
CA ASP A 335 1.66 7.10 22.70
C ASP A 335 1.04 8.35 22.05
N ILE A 336 0.95 9.45 22.81
CA ILE A 336 0.27 10.67 22.36
C ILE A 336 0.91 11.27 21.09
N ALA A 337 2.23 11.18 20.94
CA ALA A 337 2.94 11.78 19.82
C ALA A 337 2.77 10.94 18.54
N GLU A 338 2.94 9.63 18.66
CA GLU A 338 2.83 8.66 17.59
C GLU A 338 1.39 8.52 17.09
N ARG A 339 0.43 8.48 18.03
CA ARG A 339 -1.01 8.46 17.76
C ARG A 339 -1.46 9.65 16.90
N LYS A 340 -0.99 10.86 17.21
CA LYS A 340 -1.38 12.07 16.44
C LYS A 340 -1.06 11.95 14.96
N ASN A 341 0.05 11.31 14.62
CA ASN A 341 0.52 11.18 13.24
C ASN A 341 -0.34 10.21 12.45
N LEU A 342 -0.58 9.02 13.01
CA LEU A 342 -1.42 7.99 12.38
C LEU A 342 -2.89 8.39 12.31
N LEU A 343 -3.42 9.02 13.37
CA LEU A 343 -4.78 9.53 13.35
C LEU A 343 -4.96 10.68 12.35
N ALA A 344 -3.95 11.54 12.15
CA ALA A 344 -4.01 12.58 11.12
C ALA A 344 -4.19 11.97 9.72
N MET A 345 -3.51 10.86 9.41
CA MET A 345 -3.72 10.14 8.14
C MET A 345 -5.10 9.51 8.08
N ILE A 346 -5.51 8.73 9.10
CA ILE A 346 -6.78 7.99 9.10
C ILE A 346 -8.02 8.88 9.03
N VAL A 347 -8.04 9.98 9.80
CA VAL A 347 -9.17 10.92 9.87
C VAL A 347 -9.34 11.66 8.55
N VAL A 348 -8.26 11.86 7.81
CA VAL A 348 -8.27 12.52 6.51
C VAL A 348 -8.77 11.58 5.43
N ILE A 349 -8.26 10.35 5.43
CA ILE A 349 -8.74 9.29 4.54
C ILE A 349 -10.24 9.03 4.75
N GLY A 350 -10.69 8.97 6.01
CA GLY A 350 -12.10 8.80 6.35
C GLY A 350 -12.99 9.91 5.79
N LYS A 351 -12.52 11.16 5.79
CA LYS A 351 -13.27 12.30 5.22
C LYS A 351 -13.40 12.22 3.69
N HIS A 352 -12.40 11.71 2.98
CA HIS A 352 -12.44 11.48 1.53
C HIS A 352 -13.32 10.31 1.13
N LEU A 353 -13.46 9.30 1.99
CA LEU A 353 -14.38 8.18 1.78
C LEU A 353 -15.84 8.60 2.03
N THR A 354 -16.12 9.52 2.96
CA THR A 354 -17.50 10.00 3.25
C THR A 354 -18.06 11.01 2.25
N SER A 355 -17.32 11.42 1.22
CA SER A 355 -17.82 12.36 0.20
C SER A 355 -18.67 11.71 -0.90
N ASN A 356 -18.89 10.40 -0.88
CA ASN A 356 -19.73 9.70 -1.85
C ASN A 356 -21.06 9.16 -1.32
N ASP A 357 -21.28 9.06 0.00
CA ASP A 357 -22.57 8.62 0.53
C ASP A 357 -22.93 9.41 1.79
N SER A 358 -24.05 10.11 1.73
CA SER A 358 -24.71 10.78 2.85
C SER A 358 -25.32 9.74 3.79
N GLU A 359 -25.29 10.02 5.10
CA GLU A 359 -26.17 9.43 6.15
C GLU A 359 -25.90 7.93 6.40
N GLU A 360 -25.51 7.42 7.58
CA GLU A 360 -26.03 7.58 8.94
C GLU A 360 -25.02 7.00 9.97
N VAL A 361 -25.37 7.13 11.26
CA VAL A 361 -24.92 6.35 12.44
C VAL A 361 -23.61 6.82 13.10
N CYS A 362 -23.54 7.29 14.35
CA CYS A 362 -24.53 7.39 15.42
C CYS A 362 -24.27 8.63 16.30
N SER A 363 -25.37 9.15 16.84
CA SER A 363 -25.48 10.12 17.92
C SER A 363 -25.16 9.52 19.30
N ASP A 364 -24.77 10.41 20.21
CA ASP A 364 -24.63 10.24 21.68
C ASP A 364 -23.44 9.36 22.12
N ASP A 365 -22.42 9.86 22.81
CA ASP A 365 -22.50 10.35 24.19
C ASP A 365 -21.63 11.59 24.50
N ARG A 366 -21.99 12.26 25.60
CA ARG A 366 -21.40 13.50 26.11
C ARG A 366 -20.25 13.23 27.09
N ASP A 367 -19.33 14.20 27.11
CA ASP A 367 -18.30 14.49 28.12
C ASP A 367 -16.91 13.82 27.98
N ASN A 368 -15.99 14.45 27.21
CA ASN A 368 -14.91 15.28 27.77
C ASN A 368 -13.99 15.94 26.69
N SER A 369 -13.41 17.09 27.03
CA SER A 369 -12.45 17.94 26.26
C SER A 369 -13.01 18.91 25.19
N SER A 370 -13.21 20.17 25.61
CA SER A 370 -13.74 21.29 24.81
C SER A 370 -12.73 21.91 23.83
N SER A 371 -11.44 21.60 23.95
CA SER A 371 -10.37 22.17 23.10
C SER A 371 -10.30 21.52 21.71
N THR A 372 -10.37 20.19 21.67
CA THR A 372 -10.35 19.36 20.46
C THR A 372 -11.62 19.51 19.62
N ARG A 373 -12.81 19.60 20.24
CA ARG A 373 -14.07 19.92 19.53
C ARG A 373 -14.05 21.31 18.91
N THR A 374 -13.35 22.28 19.52
CA THR A 374 -13.26 23.65 19.00
C THR A 374 -12.29 23.74 17.83
N ALA A 375 -11.15 23.05 17.90
CA ALA A 375 -10.22 22.90 16.77
C ALA A 375 -10.86 22.12 15.60
N LEU A 376 -11.54 21.01 15.89
CA LEU A 376 -12.27 20.23 14.88
C LEU A 376 -13.42 21.03 14.27
N ARG A 377 -14.24 21.77 15.03
CA ARG A 377 -15.31 22.63 14.49
C ARG A 377 -14.74 23.80 13.67
N SER A 378 -13.62 24.40 14.07
CA SER A 378 -12.95 25.45 13.30
C SER A 378 -12.39 24.94 11.97
N ILE A 379 -11.90 23.71 11.93
CA ILE A 379 -11.41 23.06 10.71
C ILE A 379 -12.60 22.63 9.84
N THR A 380 -13.63 21.99 10.41
CA THR A 380 -14.84 21.55 9.70
C THR A 380 -15.62 22.72 9.09
N SER A 381 -15.68 23.87 9.77
CA SER A 381 -16.29 25.10 9.25
C SER A 381 -15.52 25.71 8.07
N ARG A 382 -14.19 25.62 8.04
CA ARG A 382 -13.35 26.08 6.91
C ARG A 382 -13.32 25.06 5.75
N VAL A 383 -13.60 23.80 6.05
CA VAL A 383 -13.63 22.69 5.08
C VAL A 383 -14.99 22.57 4.36
N ALA A 384 -16.10 22.97 4.99
CA ALA A 384 -17.40 23.09 4.31
C ALA A 384 -17.36 24.09 3.13
N GLU A 385 -16.47 25.09 3.21
CA GLU A 385 -16.21 26.07 2.16
C GLU A 385 -15.43 25.49 0.96
N ILE A 386 -14.66 24.41 1.17
CA ILE A 386 -13.78 23.78 0.17
C ILE A 386 -14.48 22.59 -0.52
N LYS A 387 -15.64 22.15 0.00
CA LYS A 387 -16.37 20.93 -0.37
C LYS A 387 -17.00 20.89 -1.78
N ALA A 388 -16.85 21.92 -2.59
CA ALA A 388 -17.38 21.92 -3.95
C ALA A 388 -16.22 21.74 -4.96
N ASN A 389 -16.07 20.52 -5.50
CA ASN A 389 -15.48 20.17 -6.80
C ASN A 389 -14.18 19.32 -6.84
N CYS A 390 -14.37 18.08 -7.33
CA CYS A 390 -13.60 17.41 -8.41
C CYS A 390 -12.54 16.34 -8.07
N SER A 391 -12.85 15.09 -8.46
CA SER A 391 -11.90 13.96 -8.57
C SER A 391 -11.63 13.49 -10.03
N LEU A 392 -12.36 13.96 -11.06
CA LEU A 392 -12.11 13.54 -12.45
C LEU A 392 -11.44 14.62 -13.31
N HIS A 393 -11.80 15.89 -13.10
CA HIS A 393 -11.30 17.01 -13.91
C HIS A 393 -9.86 17.43 -13.58
N ALA A 394 -9.36 17.13 -12.37
CA ALA A 394 -7.98 17.38 -12.00
C ALA A 394 -7.00 16.50 -12.79
N PHE A 395 -7.40 15.25 -13.06
CA PHE A 395 -6.65 14.32 -13.90
C PHE A 395 -6.63 14.77 -15.37
N GLU A 396 -7.76 15.24 -15.92
CA GLU A 396 -7.80 15.77 -17.29
C GLU A 396 -6.95 17.06 -17.46
N LYS A 397 -6.83 17.90 -16.43
CA LYS A 397 -5.94 19.08 -16.45
C LYS A 397 -4.45 18.71 -16.37
N PHE A 398 -4.09 17.66 -15.63
CA PHE A 398 -2.73 17.11 -15.63
C PHE A 398 -2.30 16.68 -17.04
N ILE A 399 -3.21 16.05 -17.79
CA ILE A 399 -3.03 15.68 -19.21
C ILE A 399 -2.80 16.93 -20.09
N GLN A 400 -3.55 18.02 -19.87
CA GLN A 400 -3.40 19.27 -20.63
C GLN A 400 -2.09 20.01 -20.34
N ILE A 401 -1.64 20.05 -19.08
CA ILE A 401 -0.37 20.68 -18.71
C ILE A 401 0.81 19.93 -19.34
N LEU A 402 0.75 18.59 -19.39
CA LEU A 402 1.73 17.77 -20.10
C LEU A 402 1.71 18.00 -21.63
N LYS A 403 0.54 18.30 -22.24
CA LYS A 403 0.42 18.61 -23.68
C LYS A 403 1.03 19.98 -24.05
N ILE A 404 0.90 21.01 -23.20
CA ILE A 404 1.50 22.34 -23.43
C ILE A 404 3.04 22.26 -23.41
N ARG A 405 3.61 21.29 -22.70
CA ARG A 405 5.06 21.02 -22.62
C ARG A 405 5.68 20.50 -23.93
N HIS A 406 4.88 20.04 -24.91
CA HIS A 406 5.38 19.52 -26.20
C HIS A 406 5.26 20.49 -27.39
N SER A 407 4.72 21.70 -27.17
CA SER A 407 4.58 22.74 -28.22
C SER A 407 5.59 23.89 -28.11
N HIS A 408 6.61 23.77 -27.24
CA HIS A 408 7.73 24.73 -27.14
C HIS A 408 9.08 24.03 -27.13
#